data_AF-A0AA38UFT4-F1
#
_entry.id   AF-A0AA38UFT4-F1
#
_cell.length_a   1.000
_cell.length_b   1.000
_cell.length_c   1.000
_cell.angle_alpha   90.00
_cell.angle_beta   90.00
_cell.angle_gamma   90.00
#
_symmetry.space_group_name_H-M   'P 1'
#
loop_
_entity.id
_entity.type
_entity.pdbx_description
1 polymer ?
#
loop_
_entity_poly.entity_id
_entity_poly.type
_entity_poly.pdbx_seq_one_letter_code
_entity_poly.pdbx_strand_id
1 'polypeptide(L)'
;MSSSIRAIRVKFPREQWPGWHIAELNLQSSLHRSDSDCSDSDSNESYNLNDNTRLTLSVDPNTYSDYGSDSPVFRAFAVPDDRREWRRSQMNLTPSQELSPVHHPKTSIALKFAFREDLVDDLYQEAQTYEFTLRSLQGVVVPRCYGFFTGVGPDGQEIACLALEYWGESLRAPFRKLSIDLRCVQSYGIACFNLLCPTSNY
;
A
#
# COMPACT_ATOMS: atom_id res chain seq x y z
N MET A 1 -21.52 -3.48 -7.10
CA MET A 1 -21.09 -3.74 -5.71
C MET A 1 -19.61 -4.02 -5.75
N SER A 2 -18.77 -3.06 -5.37
CA SER A 2 -17.32 -3.26 -5.30
C SER A 2 -17.03 -4.15 -4.10
N SER A 3 -16.40 -5.31 -4.31
CA SER A 3 -15.96 -6.17 -3.21
C SER A 3 -14.91 -5.41 -2.40
N SER A 4 -15.23 -5.09 -1.15
CA SER A 4 -14.26 -4.43 -0.25
C SER A 4 -13.13 -5.39 0.08
N ILE A 5 -11.88 -4.95 -0.07
CA ILE A 5 -10.69 -5.74 0.25
C ILE A 5 -10.66 -5.94 1.76
N ARG A 6 -10.62 -7.20 2.21
CA ARG A 6 -10.64 -7.54 3.65
C ARG A 6 -9.26 -7.84 4.21
N ALA A 7 -8.34 -8.26 3.35
CA ALA A 7 -6.98 -8.58 3.75
C ALA A 7 -6.01 -8.32 2.60
N ILE A 8 -4.77 -7.99 2.94
CA ILE A 8 -3.66 -7.89 1.99
C ILE A 8 -2.51 -8.82 2.40
N ARG A 9 -1.87 -9.40 1.39
CA ARG A 9 -0.64 -10.18 1.52
C ARG A 9 0.47 -9.42 0.81
N VAL A 10 1.38 -8.81 1.55
CA VAL A 10 2.47 -8.01 0.99
C VAL A 10 3.73 -8.86 0.90
N LYS A 11 4.32 -9.00 -0.28
CA LYS A 11 5.57 -9.72 -0.52
C LYS A 11 6.70 -8.75 -0.81
N PHE A 12 7.80 -8.92 -0.11
CA PHE A 12 9.00 -8.08 -0.24
C PHE A 12 10.11 -8.81 -1.00
N PRO A 13 10.98 -8.08 -1.73
CA PRO A 13 12.16 -8.65 -2.36
C PRO A 13 13.17 -9.12 -1.31
N ARG A 14 13.62 -10.37 -1.38
CA ARG A 14 14.54 -10.95 -0.38
C ARG A 14 16.02 -10.58 -0.58
N GLU A 15 16.41 -10.22 -1.80
CA GLU A 15 17.83 -10.16 -2.19
C GLU A 15 18.37 -8.74 -2.33
N GLN A 16 17.51 -7.72 -2.26
CA GLN A 16 17.88 -6.36 -2.67
C GLN A 16 18.14 -5.38 -1.53
N TRP A 17 17.65 -5.66 -0.32
CA TRP A 17 17.67 -4.70 0.78
C TRP A 17 18.48 -5.22 1.98
N PRO A 18 19.70 -4.71 2.19
CA PRO A 18 20.53 -5.10 3.32
C PRO A 18 19.81 -4.86 4.65
N GLY A 19 19.83 -5.86 5.54
CA GLY A 19 19.19 -5.80 6.86
C GLY A 19 17.67 -5.96 6.85
N TRP A 20 17.03 -6.09 5.68
CA TRP A 20 15.60 -6.37 5.58
C TRP A 20 15.33 -7.87 5.55
N HIS A 21 14.73 -8.40 6.61
CA HIS A 21 14.48 -9.84 6.76
C HIS A 21 13.00 -10.24 6.59
N ILE A 22 12.10 -9.25 6.44
CA ILE A 22 10.67 -9.48 6.29
C ILE A 22 10.39 -9.90 4.85
N ALA A 23 10.12 -11.19 4.63
CA ALA A 23 9.79 -11.70 3.29
C ALA A 23 8.33 -11.41 2.89
N GLU A 24 7.43 -11.42 3.87
CA GLU A 24 5.99 -11.32 3.65
C GLU A 24 5.27 -10.81 4.89
N LEU A 25 4.20 -10.04 4.70
CA LEU A 25 3.27 -9.62 5.75
C LEU A 25 1.83 -9.94 5.36
N ASN A 26 1.05 -10.34 6.36
CA ASN A 26 -0.36 -10.65 6.21
C ASN A 26 -1.17 -9.72 7.10
N LEU A 27 -1.94 -8.84 6.47
CA LEU A 27 -2.61 -7.74 7.15
C LEU A 27 -4.11 -7.82 6.87
N GLN A 28 -4.91 -7.42 7.86
CA GLN A 28 -6.36 -7.41 7.81
C GLN A 28 -6.90 -5.98 7.85
N SER A 29 -8.00 -5.74 7.16
CA SER A 29 -8.64 -4.43 7.15
C SER A 29 -9.18 -4.10 8.54
N SER A 30 -8.83 -2.93 9.07
CA SER A 30 -9.10 -2.57 10.48
C SER A 30 -9.77 -1.21 10.67
N LEU A 31 -10.34 -0.62 9.62
CA LEU A 31 -11.03 0.68 9.70
C LEU A 31 -12.29 0.69 10.61
N HIS A 32 -12.76 -0.49 11.03
CA HIS A 32 -13.89 -0.70 11.93
C HIS A 32 -13.45 -1.07 13.36
N ARG A 33 -12.36 -0.50 13.88
CA ARG A 33 -12.12 -0.48 15.33
C ARG A 33 -13.21 0.39 15.95
N SER A 34 -14.33 -0.24 16.32
CA SER A 34 -15.34 0.40 17.15
C SER A 34 -14.67 0.68 18.49
N ASP A 35 -14.72 1.93 18.96
CA ASP A 35 -14.26 2.37 20.29
C ASP A 35 -15.13 1.76 21.41
N SER A 36 -15.20 0.44 21.48
CA SER A 36 -15.88 -0.30 22.54
C SER A 36 -14.85 -1.09 23.32
N ASP A 37 -14.24 -0.40 24.27
CA ASP A 37 -13.54 -0.99 25.41
C ASP A 37 -14.48 -1.90 26.23
N CYS A 38 -13.87 -2.86 26.91
CA CYS A 38 -14.42 -3.81 27.89
C CYS A 38 -15.15 -5.03 27.31
N SER A 39 -14.42 -6.05 26.84
CA SER A 39 -14.89 -7.45 26.94
C SER A 39 -13.72 -8.42 26.84
N ASP A 40 -13.30 -8.94 27.99
CA ASP A 40 -12.58 -10.22 28.10
C ASP A 40 -13.38 -11.29 27.36
N SER A 41 -12.83 -11.87 26.31
CA SER A 41 -13.26 -13.16 25.78
C SER A 41 -12.14 -13.78 24.96
N ASP A 42 -11.54 -14.82 25.54
CA ASP A 42 -10.81 -15.87 24.84
C ASP A 42 -11.67 -16.43 23.71
N SER A 43 -11.36 -16.11 22.46
CA SER A 43 -11.83 -16.88 21.32
C SER A 43 -10.76 -16.99 20.24
N ASN A 44 -10.10 -18.15 20.29
CA ASN A 44 -9.21 -18.69 19.28
C ASN A 44 -10.03 -19.10 18.02
N GLU A 45 -10.66 -18.14 17.35
CA GLU A 45 -11.33 -18.37 16.06
C GLU A 45 -10.37 -18.02 14.93
N SER A 46 -9.71 -19.04 14.36
CA SER A 46 -9.00 -18.90 13.10
C SER A 46 -10.04 -18.70 11.98
N TYR A 47 -10.37 -17.46 11.66
CA TYR A 47 -11.31 -17.14 10.59
C TYR A 47 -10.75 -17.63 9.25
N ASN A 48 -11.36 -18.67 8.70
CA ASN A 48 -11.21 -19.07 7.30
C ASN A 48 -11.83 -17.96 6.42
N LEU A 49 -11.08 -16.87 6.22
CA LEU A 49 -11.42 -15.82 5.26
C LEU A 49 -11.48 -16.45 3.87
N ASN A 50 -12.65 -16.37 3.22
CA ASN A 50 -12.79 -16.71 1.81
C ASN A 50 -11.70 -15.98 1.00
N ASP A 51 -10.83 -16.75 0.33
CA ASP A 51 -9.68 -16.29 -0.46
C ASP A 51 -10.02 -15.14 -1.44
N ASN A 52 -11.28 -15.08 -1.90
CA ASN A 52 -11.77 -14.07 -2.83
C ASN A 52 -11.71 -12.61 -2.35
N THR A 53 -11.40 -12.36 -1.08
CA THR A 53 -11.29 -10.99 -0.51
C THR A 53 -9.88 -10.58 -0.11
N ARG A 54 -8.89 -11.43 -0.42
CA ARG A 54 -7.47 -11.20 -0.14
C ARG A 54 -6.75 -10.72 -1.39
N LEU A 55 -6.05 -9.59 -1.29
CA LEU A 55 -5.25 -9.05 -2.37
C LEU A 55 -3.77 -9.33 -2.12
N THR A 56 -3.10 -9.99 -3.06
CA THR A 56 -1.64 -10.16 -3.00
C THR A 56 -0.93 -9.00 -3.68
N LEU A 57 -0.02 -8.35 -2.96
CA LEU A 57 0.79 -7.24 -3.41
C LEU A 57 2.26 -7.65 -3.43
N SER A 58 2.95 -7.38 -4.53
CA SER A 58 4.39 -7.53 -4.63
C SER A 58 5.03 -6.16 -4.64
N VAL A 59 5.94 -5.93 -3.69
CA VAL A 59 6.71 -4.69 -3.61
C VAL A 59 7.70 -4.62 -4.76
N ASP A 60 7.82 -3.45 -5.37
CA ASP A 60 8.75 -3.17 -6.45
C ASP A 60 10.18 -3.26 -5.90
N PRO A 61 11.02 -4.17 -6.42
CA PRO A 61 12.44 -4.26 -6.03
C PRO A 61 13.19 -2.94 -6.16
N ASN A 62 12.84 -2.13 -7.17
CA ASN A 62 13.52 -0.87 -7.45
C ASN A 62 12.98 0.30 -6.61
N THR A 63 12.10 0.04 -5.63
CA THR A 63 11.64 1.07 -4.70
C THR A 63 12.86 1.66 -3.99
N TYR A 64 13.12 2.94 -4.25
CA TYR A 64 14.22 3.68 -3.62
C TYR A 64 13.76 4.33 -2.31
N SER A 65 12.97 3.60 -1.52
CA SER A 65 12.44 4.11 -0.27
C SER A 65 13.50 4.09 0.82
N ASP A 66 13.39 5.03 1.74
CA ASP A 66 14.11 4.97 3.01
C ASP A 66 13.47 3.86 3.87
N TYR A 67 13.77 2.61 3.56
CA TYR A 67 13.29 1.46 4.33
C TYR A 67 13.84 1.43 5.76
N GLY A 68 14.82 2.29 6.09
CA GLY A 68 15.30 2.53 7.44
C GLY A 68 14.51 3.62 8.19
N SER A 69 13.57 4.29 7.52
CA SER A 69 12.64 5.22 8.13
C SER A 69 11.68 4.50 9.08
N ASP A 70 11.25 5.21 10.12
CA ASP A 70 10.19 4.80 11.03
C ASP A 70 8.82 4.62 10.34
N SER A 71 8.63 5.23 9.16
CA SER A 71 7.39 5.12 8.37
C SER A 71 7.66 4.97 6.87
N PRO A 72 8.19 3.82 6.43
CA PRO A 72 8.63 3.64 5.06
C PRO A 72 7.44 3.53 4.11
N VAL A 73 7.61 4.02 2.87
CA VAL A 73 6.62 3.92 1.80
C VAL A 73 7.17 3.05 0.69
N PHE A 74 6.44 2.01 0.31
CA PHE A 74 6.83 1.13 -0.78
C PHE A 74 5.93 1.27 -1.99
N ARG A 75 6.51 1.20 -3.19
CA ARG A 75 5.72 0.96 -4.40
C ARG A 75 5.43 -0.52 -4.50
N ALA A 76 4.21 -0.90 -4.81
CA ALA A 76 3.80 -2.28 -5.00
C ALA A 76 2.84 -2.43 -6.17
N PHE A 77 2.68 -3.67 -6.62
CA PHE A 77 1.75 -4.04 -7.68
C PHE A 77 0.85 -5.18 -7.22
N ALA A 78 -0.43 -5.11 -7.57
CA ALA A 78 -1.32 -6.25 -7.43
C ALA A 78 -0.82 -7.41 -8.29
N VAL A 79 -0.67 -8.59 -7.67
CA VAL A 79 -0.32 -9.83 -8.34
C VAL A 79 -1.57 -10.73 -8.31
N PRO A 80 -2.01 -11.27 -9.46
CA PRO A 80 -3.07 -12.26 -9.47
C PRO A 80 -2.74 -13.43 -8.53
N ASP A 81 -3.72 -13.85 -7.73
CA ASP A 81 -3.58 -14.98 -6.83
C ASP A 81 -3.64 -16.29 -7.65
N ASP A 82 -2.51 -16.64 -8.25
CA ASP A 82 -2.50 -17.52 -9.41
C ASP A 82 -2.58 -19.00 -9.01
N ARG A 83 -3.77 -19.60 -9.16
CA ARG A 83 -3.90 -21.04 -9.45
C ARG A 83 -4.87 -21.40 -10.58
N ARG A 84 -5.70 -20.49 -11.09
CA ARG A 84 -6.71 -20.81 -12.13
C ARG A 84 -6.75 -19.91 -13.36
N GLU A 85 -6.29 -18.66 -13.28
CA GLU A 85 -6.46 -17.71 -14.39
C GLU A 85 -5.36 -17.79 -15.43
N TRP A 86 -4.11 -18.08 -15.06
CA TRP A 86 -3.05 -18.28 -16.06
C TRP A 86 -3.36 -19.40 -17.05
N ARG A 87 -3.88 -20.55 -16.58
CA ARG A 87 -4.27 -21.67 -17.44
C ARG A 87 -5.41 -21.34 -18.41
N ARG A 88 -6.33 -20.46 -18.03
CA ARG A 88 -7.43 -20.02 -18.91
C ARG A 88 -6.95 -19.03 -19.97
N SER A 89 -5.99 -18.16 -19.63
CA SER A 89 -5.39 -17.23 -20.58
C SER A 89 -4.46 -17.91 -21.59
N GLN A 90 -3.85 -19.06 -21.27
CA GLN A 90 -3.02 -19.82 -22.22
C GLN A 90 -3.81 -20.73 -23.19
N MET A 91 -5.05 -21.14 -22.89
CA MET A 91 -5.79 -22.12 -23.71
C MET A 91 -6.74 -21.51 -24.75
N ASN A 92 -6.92 -20.18 -24.76
CA ASN A 92 -7.79 -19.49 -25.73
C ASN A 92 -7.03 -18.66 -26.78
N LEU A 93 -5.72 -18.86 -26.94
CA LEU A 93 -4.93 -18.16 -27.96
C LEU A 93 -5.00 -18.91 -29.30
N THR A 94 -5.88 -18.44 -30.18
CA THR A 94 -5.84 -18.74 -31.61
C THR A 94 -4.57 -18.15 -32.23
N PRO A 95 -3.85 -18.85 -33.13
CA PRO A 95 -2.52 -18.44 -33.62
C PRO A 95 -2.49 -17.26 -34.62
N SER A 96 -3.37 -16.26 -34.52
CA SER A 96 -3.51 -15.26 -35.60
C SER A 96 -3.79 -13.81 -35.18
N GLN A 97 -3.53 -13.43 -33.92
CA GLN A 97 -3.57 -12.01 -33.53
C GLN A 97 -2.29 -11.60 -32.81
N GLU A 98 -1.28 -11.26 -33.62
CA GLU A 98 -0.15 -10.44 -33.16
C GLU A 98 -0.58 -8.96 -33.02
N LEU A 99 0.02 -8.33 -32.01
CA LEU A 99 0.12 -6.88 -31.78
C LEU A 99 -1.11 -6.18 -31.20
N SER A 100 -1.40 -6.48 -29.93
CA SER A 100 -1.59 -5.46 -28.89
C SER A 100 -1.44 -6.13 -27.53
N PRO A 101 -0.35 -5.91 -26.77
CA PRO A 101 -0.33 -6.36 -25.39
C PRO A 101 -1.35 -5.49 -24.66
N VAL A 102 -2.54 -6.05 -24.39
CA VAL A 102 -3.52 -5.44 -23.47
C VAL A 102 -2.92 -5.56 -22.07
N HIS A 103 -1.88 -4.76 -21.82
CA HIS A 103 -1.43 -4.39 -20.50
C HIS A 103 -2.58 -3.60 -19.89
N HIS A 104 -3.46 -4.29 -19.17
CA HIS A 104 -4.17 -3.59 -18.11
C HIS A 104 -3.06 -2.99 -17.25
N PRO A 105 -2.95 -1.65 -17.15
CA PRO A 105 -1.88 -1.03 -16.40
C PRO A 105 -1.97 -1.61 -14.99
N LYS A 106 -0.91 -2.29 -14.55
CA LYS A 106 -0.85 -2.80 -13.19
C LYS A 106 -1.08 -1.60 -12.28
N THR A 107 -2.21 -1.58 -11.57
CA THR A 107 -2.51 -0.52 -10.60
C THR A 107 -1.34 -0.49 -9.63
N SER A 108 -0.57 0.61 -9.68
CA SER A 108 0.55 0.83 -8.79
C SER A 108 0.00 1.33 -7.46
N ILE A 109 0.44 0.72 -6.38
CA ILE A 109 -0.04 0.99 -5.03
C ILE A 109 1.14 1.51 -4.21
N ALA A 110 0.93 2.58 -3.47
CA ALA A 110 1.85 3.03 -2.44
C ALA A 110 1.44 2.41 -1.11
N LEU A 111 2.37 1.76 -0.42
CA LEU A 111 2.17 1.12 0.87
C LEU A 111 2.98 1.86 1.92
N LYS A 112 2.32 2.69 2.73
CA LYS A 112 2.94 3.37 3.87
C LYS A 112 2.81 2.49 5.10
N PHE A 113 3.92 2.13 5.73
CA PHE A 113 3.92 1.27 6.91
C PHE A 113 4.21 2.04 8.19
N ALA A 114 3.70 1.52 9.30
CA ALA A 114 4.18 1.76 10.64
C ALA A 114 4.66 0.40 11.20
N PHE A 115 5.98 0.23 11.31
CA PHE A 115 6.58 -1.01 11.84
C PHE A 115 6.77 -0.99 13.36
N ARG A 116 6.57 0.18 13.98
CA ARG A 116 6.59 0.37 15.42
C ARG A 116 5.17 0.62 15.90
N GLU A 117 4.83 0.05 17.05
CA GLU A 117 3.50 0.14 17.65
C GLU A 117 3.11 1.59 17.97
N ASP A 118 4.07 2.41 18.42
CA ASP A 118 3.84 3.81 18.77
C ASP A 118 3.48 4.70 17.56
N LEU A 119 3.65 4.20 16.34
CA LEU A 119 3.32 4.90 15.09
C LEU A 119 2.03 4.38 14.44
N VAL A 120 1.44 3.32 14.98
CA VAL A 120 0.21 2.72 14.45
C VAL A 120 -0.96 3.69 14.54
N ASP A 121 -1.11 4.35 15.70
CA ASP A 121 -2.19 5.31 15.93
C ASP A 121 -2.05 6.56 15.04
N ASP A 122 -0.83 7.05 14.84
CA ASP A 122 -0.55 8.16 13.92
C ASP A 122 -0.96 7.80 12.48
N LEU A 123 -0.60 6.60 12.03
CA LEU A 123 -0.98 6.13 10.69
C LEU A 123 -2.50 5.87 10.57
N TYR A 124 -3.15 5.45 11.65
CA TYR A 124 -4.61 5.31 11.72
C TYR A 124 -5.32 6.66 11.59
N GLN A 125 -4.86 7.70 12.29
CA GLN A 125 -5.38 9.07 12.16
C GLN A 125 -5.23 9.60 10.72
N GLU A 126 -4.10 9.32 10.07
CA GLU A 126 -3.92 9.62 8.65
C GLU A 126 -4.94 8.88 7.78
N ALA A 127 -5.17 7.59 8.03
CA ALA A 127 -6.18 6.81 7.30
C ALA A 127 -7.60 7.39 7.45
N GLN A 128 -7.97 7.81 8.66
CA GLN A 128 -9.24 8.50 8.93
C GLN A 128 -9.35 9.81 8.14
N THR A 129 -8.26 10.56 8.02
CA THR A 129 -8.22 11.79 7.22
C THR A 129 -8.55 11.51 5.76
N TYR A 130 -8.02 10.43 5.18
CA TYR A 130 -8.39 10.00 3.83
C TYR A 130 -9.86 9.60 3.72
N GLU A 131 -10.34 8.74 4.61
CA GLU A 131 -11.70 8.17 4.55
C GLU A 131 -12.79 9.23 4.76
N PHE A 132 -12.57 10.17 5.68
CA PHE A 132 -13.59 11.14 6.07
C PHE A 132 -13.36 12.51 5.43
N THR A 133 -12.23 13.16 5.74
CA THR A 133 -11.99 14.56 5.38
C THR A 133 -11.68 14.73 3.89
N LEU A 134 -10.91 13.81 3.30
CA LEU A 134 -10.44 13.93 1.91
C LEU A 134 -11.25 13.11 0.91
N ARG A 135 -12.35 12.48 1.33
CA ARG A 135 -13.12 11.51 0.52
C ARG A 135 -13.51 12.03 -0.87
N SER A 136 -13.95 13.29 -0.97
CA SER A 136 -14.37 13.92 -2.23
C SER A 136 -13.21 14.36 -3.12
N LEU A 137 -11.99 14.42 -2.57
CA LEU A 137 -10.77 14.88 -3.23
C LEU A 137 -9.92 13.73 -3.80
N GLN A 138 -10.19 12.50 -3.36
CA GLN A 138 -9.45 11.30 -3.74
C GLN A 138 -9.54 10.98 -5.23
N GLY A 139 -8.39 10.67 -5.83
CA GLY A 139 -8.24 10.40 -7.26
C GLY A 139 -8.32 11.64 -8.15
N VAL A 140 -8.34 12.84 -7.56
CA VAL A 140 -8.33 14.12 -8.30
C VAL A 140 -7.17 14.98 -7.84
N VAL A 141 -7.14 15.34 -6.55
CA VAL A 141 -6.08 16.19 -5.98
C VAL A 141 -5.29 15.50 -4.87
N VAL A 142 -5.80 14.38 -4.34
CA VAL A 142 -5.07 13.49 -3.44
C VAL A 142 -5.18 12.04 -3.93
N PRO A 143 -4.25 11.15 -3.56
CA PRO A 143 -4.35 9.72 -3.89
C PRO A 143 -5.65 9.08 -3.41
N ARG A 144 -6.15 8.08 -4.16
CA ARG A 144 -7.19 7.19 -3.63
C ARG A 144 -6.64 6.37 -2.47
N CYS A 145 -7.38 6.29 -1.37
CA CYS A 145 -7.14 5.36 -0.29
C CYS A 145 -7.86 4.04 -0.59
N TYR A 146 -7.09 2.95 -0.61
CA TYR A 146 -7.61 1.60 -0.79
C TYR A 146 -7.92 0.90 0.54
N GLY A 147 -7.37 1.41 1.64
CA GLY A 147 -7.70 0.97 2.99
C GLY A 147 -6.54 1.05 3.96
N PHE A 148 -6.88 0.87 5.24
CA PHE A 148 -5.96 0.71 6.35
C PHE A 148 -6.01 -0.73 6.84
N PHE A 149 -4.83 -1.31 7.03
CA PHE A 149 -4.65 -2.71 7.37
C PHE A 149 -3.69 -2.85 8.54
N THR A 150 -4.00 -3.74 9.48
CA THR A 150 -3.12 -4.06 10.61
C THR A 150 -2.78 -5.55 10.63
N GLY A 151 -1.72 -5.89 11.33
CA GLY A 151 -1.30 -7.27 11.54
C GLY A 151 -0.18 -7.35 12.56
N VAL A 152 0.47 -8.51 12.62
CA VAL A 152 1.57 -8.76 13.54
C VAL A 152 2.87 -8.90 12.76
N GLY A 153 3.89 -8.19 13.19
CA GLY A 153 5.25 -8.21 12.66
C GLY A 153 6.02 -9.49 13.04
N PRO A 154 7.25 -9.66 12.52
CA PRO A 154 8.07 -10.84 12.79
C PRO A 154 8.44 -11.02 14.27
N ASP A 155 8.50 -9.94 15.04
CA ASP A 155 8.88 -9.95 16.46
C ASP A 155 7.66 -9.94 17.39
N GLY A 156 6.44 -10.11 16.83
CA GLY A 156 5.19 -10.12 17.59
C GLY A 156 4.58 -8.74 17.81
N GLN A 157 5.20 -7.67 17.31
CA GLN A 157 4.71 -6.30 17.45
C GLN A 157 3.53 -6.01 16.53
N GLU A 158 2.61 -5.13 16.94
CA GLU A 158 1.57 -4.62 16.04
C GLU A 158 2.19 -3.76 14.93
N ILE A 159 1.75 -4.01 13.70
CA ILE A 159 2.15 -3.24 12.52
C ILE A 159 0.92 -2.76 11.75
N ALA A 160 1.06 -1.62 11.10
CA ALA A 160 0.00 -1.05 10.27
C ALA A 160 0.49 -0.70 8.87
N CYS A 161 -0.43 -0.69 7.92
CA CYS A 161 -0.21 -0.34 6.54
C CYS A 161 -1.39 0.45 5.99
N LEU A 162 -1.10 1.63 5.44
CA LEU A 162 -2.03 2.42 4.66
C LEU A 162 -1.73 2.19 3.17
N ALA A 163 -2.72 1.68 2.43
CA ALA A 163 -2.60 1.42 1.00
C ALA A 163 -3.25 2.56 0.20
N LEU A 164 -2.47 3.19 -0.67
CA LEU A 164 -2.87 4.36 -1.45
C LEU A 164 -2.59 4.14 -2.95
N GLU A 165 -3.23 4.93 -3.79
CA GLU A 165 -2.86 5.10 -5.20
C GLU A 165 -1.44 5.68 -5.30
N TYR A 166 -0.60 5.07 -6.14
CA TYR A 166 0.75 5.55 -6.33
C TYR A 166 0.80 6.70 -7.34
N TRP A 167 1.31 7.87 -6.93
CA TRP A 167 1.35 9.11 -7.73
C TRP A 167 2.75 9.48 -8.24
N GLY A 168 3.74 8.61 -8.08
CA GLY A 168 5.11 8.83 -8.55
C GLY A 168 6.13 8.96 -7.43
N GLU A 169 7.33 9.39 -7.81
CA GLU A 169 8.50 9.47 -6.95
C GLU A 169 8.61 10.83 -6.23
N SER A 170 9.14 10.79 -5.02
CA SER A 170 9.50 11.99 -4.27
C SER A 170 10.58 12.81 -4.97
N LEU A 171 10.50 14.13 -4.84
CA LEU A 171 11.50 15.04 -5.39
C LEU A 171 12.83 14.83 -4.67
N ARG A 172 13.89 14.53 -5.45
CA ARG A 172 15.27 14.35 -4.93
C ARG A 172 15.95 15.66 -4.51
N ALA A 173 15.31 16.79 -4.80
CA ALA A 173 15.81 18.11 -4.42
C ALA A 173 14.64 19.00 -4.00
N PRO A 174 14.86 19.98 -3.11
CA PRO A 174 13.85 20.99 -2.77
C PRO A 174 13.28 21.63 -4.03
N PHE A 175 11.96 21.82 -4.08
CA PHE A 175 11.25 22.34 -5.26
C PHE A 175 11.90 23.61 -5.86
N ARG A 176 12.35 24.54 -5.01
CA ARG A 176 13.05 25.78 -5.42
C ARG A 176 14.36 25.55 -6.20
N LYS A 177 15.00 24.39 -6.05
CA LYS A 177 16.23 24.02 -6.75
C LYS A 177 15.98 23.28 -8.07
N LEU A 178 14.74 22.93 -8.38
CA LEU A 178 14.39 22.34 -9.67
C LEU A 178 14.45 23.39 -10.78
N SER A 179 14.72 22.95 -12.02
CA SER A 179 14.67 23.83 -13.19
C SER A 179 13.27 24.42 -13.37
N ILE A 180 13.19 25.60 -14.01
CA ILE A 180 11.90 26.26 -14.24
C ILE A 180 10.92 25.36 -15.02
N ASP A 181 11.43 24.61 -16.01
CA ASP A 181 10.64 23.69 -16.82
C ASP A 181 10.00 22.58 -15.96
N LEU A 182 10.77 21.99 -15.04
CA LEU A 182 10.25 20.98 -14.11
C LEU A 182 9.22 21.56 -13.15
N ARG A 183 9.42 22.80 -12.66
CA ARG A 183 8.46 23.47 -11.78
C ARG A 183 7.14 23.79 -12.50
N CYS A 184 7.20 24.23 -13.75
CA CYS A 184 6.01 24.53 -14.55
C CYS A 184 5.19 23.27 -14.87
N VAL A 185 5.86 22.15 -15.19
CA VAL A 185 5.17 20.88 -15.45
C VAL A 185 4.62 20.25 -14.16
N GLN A 186 5.36 20.33 -13.06
CA GLN A 186 4.97 19.70 -11.79
C GLN A 186 3.93 20.48 -10.97
N SER A 187 3.60 21.72 -11.36
CA SER A 187 2.57 22.53 -10.69
C SER A 187 1.16 21.90 -10.75
N TYR A 188 0.95 20.90 -11.61
CA TYR A 188 -0.33 20.20 -11.76
C TYR A 188 -0.41 18.84 -11.04
N GLY A 189 0.66 18.36 -10.39
CA GLY A 189 0.70 16.98 -9.86
C GLY A 189 1.49 16.71 -8.58
N ILE A 190 2.10 17.72 -7.93
CA ILE A 190 2.73 17.52 -6.62
C ILE A 190 1.66 17.66 -5.53
N ALA A 191 1.04 16.56 -5.13
CA ALA A 191 0.25 16.55 -3.92
C ALA A 191 0.44 15.23 -3.15
N CYS A 192 0.70 15.41 -1.84
CA CYS A 192 0.31 14.53 -0.74
C CYS A 192 1.34 13.66 -0.01
N PHE A 193 2.47 13.23 -0.56
CA PHE A 193 3.29 12.26 0.21
C PHE A 193 4.12 12.86 1.36
N ASN A 194 4.41 14.16 1.36
CA ASN A 194 5.26 14.81 2.39
C ASN A 194 4.51 15.69 3.40
N LEU A 195 3.18 15.69 3.43
CA LEU A 195 2.42 16.66 4.25
C LEU A 195 2.07 16.20 5.68
N LEU A 196 2.37 14.95 6.08
CA LEU A 196 1.94 14.44 7.40
C LEU A 196 3.02 13.81 8.28
N CYS A 197 4.27 13.72 7.84
CA CYS A 197 5.37 13.38 8.75
C CYS A 197 6.17 14.65 9.03
N PRO A 198 5.98 15.33 10.18
CA PRO A 198 6.95 16.30 10.63
C PRO A 198 8.25 15.54 10.86
N THR A 199 9.26 15.78 10.04
CA THR A 199 10.62 15.31 10.33
C THR A 199 10.99 15.90 11.69
N SER A 200 10.97 15.08 12.73
CA SER A 200 11.57 15.41 14.00
C SER A 200 13.07 15.49 13.75
N ASN A 201 13.60 16.71 13.75
CA ASN A 201 15.04 16.91 13.78
C ASN A 201 15.53 16.49 15.17
N TYR A 202 16.21 15.34 15.24
CA TYR A 202 17.14 15.01 16.31
C TYR A 202 18.51 14.72 15.70
#